data_AF-H5ST38-F1
#
_entry.id   AF-H5ST38-F1
#
_cell.length_a   1.000
_cell.length_b   1.000
_cell.length_c   1.000
_cell.angle_alpha   90.00
_cell.angle_beta   90.00
_cell.angle_gamma   90.00
#
_symmetry.space_group_name_H-M   'P 1'
#
loop_
_entity.id
_entity.type
_entity.pdbx_description
1 polymer ?
#
loop_
_entity_poly.entity_id
_entity_poly.type
_entity_poly.pdbx_seq_one_letter_code
_entity_poly.pdbx_strand_id
1 'polypeptide(L)'
;MARVAVLSILLGGIIFALPALAAPISGSAQLDLVMKSSSCDVNEDGDLFTDEDPPNGIDDDGDTLIDEDICRKIDLGVFKFELNVILSLSISGLELTSTSVLTFKGIEYQAFTASATLGALTLKNILVFAPSITEIEFVRTSDLAHLRYCVRRAAPGDVTPPFRDCPLPDSYLYWLLEDVGFYHPTVANLALAQAFDGGGMLDADLTLRKSIFDLTLPIGGLLFSLHAMAANVGTASPEFRMGFVLTVEGQTVSGLTVRSETWVGARQGLECFAECKPLERLYGGIVIDEFTPQEEKIFIRNLKIWGITLHARAEFQLFEQPDLTGKNCSTQVICLLEINAIGQIQPINLTLNNTLRLGPGLDAKFNVLTTTVKIGDVAVEAFWEFYPDSIGAWKVYLAQLVGSFDPPGLHVQSEIKFCTGISLALCSTENILKHTLTLTIAMGDFRGELRVIFLGLIKDFHQAWVDGIWRIGPVELTSSAVLTVEYISALALGVQVRF
;
A
#
# COMPACT_ATOMS: atom_id res chain seq x y z
N MET A 1 -4.92 -37.55 11.75
CA MET A 1 -4.61 -37.35 10.31
C MET A 1 -3.22 -36.72 10.18
N ALA A 2 -2.16 -37.51 10.34
CA ALA A 2 -0.78 -37.05 10.47
C ALA A 2 0.15 -37.67 9.42
N ARG A 3 -0.28 -37.75 8.15
CA ARG A 3 0.48 -38.41 7.07
C ARG A 3 0.51 -37.69 5.71
N VAL A 4 0.24 -36.39 5.64
CA VAL A 4 0.33 -35.65 4.36
C VAL A 4 1.39 -34.54 4.36
N ALA A 5 1.96 -34.14 5.51
CA ALA A 5 2.97 -33.08 5.57
C ALA A 5 4.42 -33.51 5.31
N VAL A 6 4.69 -34.79 5.05
CA VAL A 6 6.08 -35.32 4.90
C VAL A 6 6.48 -35.48 3.42
N LEU A 7 5.56 -35.36 2.46
CA LEU A 7 5.87 -35.63 1.05
C LEU A 7 6.34 -34.40 0.24
N SER A 8 6.08 -33.17 0.71
CA SER A 8 6.50 -31.94 0.02
C SER A 8 7.98 -31.58 0.23
N ILE A 9 8.66 -32.23 1.17
CA ILE A 9 10.10 -32.02 1.45
C ILE A 9 10.97 -33.03 0.66
N LEU A 10 10.37 -34.05 0.06
CA LEU A 10 11.10 -35.14 -0.62
C LEU A 10 11.45 -34.88 -2.10
N LEU A 11 11.05 -33.75 -2.68
CA LEU A 11 11.56 -33.28 -3.99
C LEU A 11 12.81 -32.38 -3.87
N GLY A 12 13.30 -32.11 -2.65
CA GLY A 12 14.58 -31.44 -2.38
C GLY A 12 15.81 -32.37 -2.32
N GLY A 13 15.66 -33.64 -2.72
CA GLY A 13 16.65 -34.71 -2.55
C GLY A 13 17.83 -34.74 -3.54
N ILE A 14 18.27 -33.60 -4.11
CA ILE A 14 19.50 -33.52 -4.95
C ILE A 14 20.45 -32.42 -4.46
N ILE A 15 20.45 -32.09 -3.17
CA ILE A 15 21.42 -31.15 -2.58
C ILE A 15 22.08 -31.79 -1.35
N PHE A 16 22.92 -32.79 -1.57
CA PHE A 16 23.89 -33.24 -0.57
C PHE A 16 25.25 -33.44 -1.22
N ALA A 17 26.05 -32.38 -1.19
CA ALA A 17 27.52 -32.38 -1.02
C ALA A 17 28.08 -31.03 -1.48
N LEU A 18 27.88 -29.98 -0.68
CA LEU A 18 28.77 -28.81 -0.73
C LEU A 18 29.38 -28.63 0.66
N PRO A 19 30.69 -28.38 0.76
CA PRO A 19 31.35 -28.19 2.05
C PRO A 19 30.76 -26.96 2.74
N ALA A 20 30.26 -27.16 3.96
CA ALA A 20 29.74 -26.11 4.81
C ALA A 20 30.86 -25.16 5.24
N LEU A 21 31.21 -24.21 4.38
CA LEU A 21 31.66 -22.90 4.84
C LEU A 21 30.49 -22.30 5.62
N ALA A 22 30.72 -21.87 6.86
CA ALA A 22 29.71 -21.23 7.70
C ALA A 22 29.09 -20.08 6.89
N ALA A 23 27.88 -20.31 6.38
CA ALA A 23 27.19 -19.31 5.61
C ALA A 23 26.89 -18.12 6.52
N PRO A 24 27.11 -16.88 6.05
CA PRO A 24 26.78 -15.71 6.84
C PRO A 24 25.28 -15.74 7.12
N ILE A 25 24.93 -15.82 8.40
CA ILE A 25 23.59 -15.54 8.90
C ILE A 25 23.56 -14.03 9.12
N SER A 26 22.60 -13.36 8.51
CA SER A 26 22.33 -11.95 8.80
C SER A 26 20.87 -11.77 9.16
N GLY A 27 20.55 -10.68 9.83
CA GLY A 27 19.17 -10.42 10.19
C GLY A 27 18.93 -9.05 10.79
N SER A 28 17.66 -8.81 11.10
CA SER A 28 17.24 -7.68 11.92
C SER A 28 16.16 -8.11 12.90
N ALA A 29 16.20 -7.52 14.09
CA ALA A 29 15.11 -7.58 15.04
C ALA A 29 14.68 -6.15 15.35
N GLN A 30 13.39 -5.85 15.26
CA GLN A 30 12.81 -4.56 15.61
C GLN A 30 11.75 -4.74 16.67
N LEU A 31 11.93 -4.07 17.80
CA LEU A 31 10.96 -3.97 18.86
C LEU A 31 10.32 -2.58 18.83
N ASP A 32 9.00 -2.50 18.68
CA ASP A 32 8.25 -1.25 18.74
C ASP A 32 7.27 -1.27 19.93
N LEU A 33 7.24 -0.17 20.68
CA LEU A 33 6.20 0.14 21.64
C LEU A 33 5.40 1.32 21.11
N VAL A 34 4.11 1.10 20.89
CA VAL A 34 3.19 2.13 20.40
C VAL A 34 2.15 2.43 21.46
N MET A 35 1.93 3.72 21.70
CA MET A 35 0.93 4.26 22.62
C MET A 35 0.00 5.17 21.86
N LYS A 36 -1.31 4.97 22.00
CA LYS A 36 -2.34 5.94 21.60
C LYS A 36 -2.97 6.50 22.87
N SER A 37 -3.28 7.80 22.90
CA SER A 37 -4.27 8.25 23.88
C SER A 37 -5.57 7.49 23.61
N SER A 38 -6.29 7.05 24.63
CA SER A 38 -7.69 6.70 24.43
C SER A 38 -8.35 7.93 23.81
N SER A 39 -8.76 7.82 22.54
CA SER A 39 -9.89 8.63 22.11
C SER A 39 -11.06 8.13 22.95
N CYS A 40 -11.82 9.04 23.56
CA CYS A 40 -13.23 8.76 23.71
C CYS A 40 -13.68 8.60 22.25
N ASP A 41 -13.90 7.36 21.80
CA ASP A 41 -14.71 7.20 20.61
C ASP A 41 -16.11 7.70 21.01
N VAL A 42 -16.81 8.30 20.04
CA VAL A 42 -18.14 8.95 20.15
C VAL A 42 -19.24 7.89 20.44
N ASN A 43 -18.93 6.85 21.23
CA ASN A 43 -19.78 5.70 21.54
C ASN A 43 -19.27 4.87 22.74
N GLU A 44 -18.53 5.45 23.68
CA GLU A 44 -17.88 4.70 24.77
C GLU A 44 -18.88 4.13 25.82
N ASP A 45 -20.19 4.34 25.64
CA ASP A 45 -21.26 3.67 26.37
C ASP A 45 -21.90 2.47 25.63
N GLY A 46 -21.57 2.30 24.34
CA GLY A 46 -21.97 1.17 23.51
C GLY A 46 -23.39 1.25 22.92
N ASP A 47 -24.00 2.43 22.84
CA ASP A 47 -25.40 2.57 22.40
C ASP A 47 -25.61 2.72 20.88
N LEU A 48 -24.53 2.83 20.10
CA LEU A 48 -24.46 2.89 18.62
C LEU A 48 -24.91 4.21 17.98
N PHE A 49 -25.14 5.26 18.75
CA PHE A 49 -25.47 6.57 18.18
C PHE A 49 -24.23 7.46 18.00
N THR A 50 -24.40 8.58 17.29
CA THR A 50 -23.32 9.53 16.90
C THR A 50 -23.84 10.94 17.18
N ASP A 51 -24.36 11.13 18.39
CA ASP A 51 -25.22 12.23 18.85
C ASP A 51 -24.60 13.11 19.96
N GLU A 52 -23.49 12.68 20.57
CA GLU A 52 -22.82 13.30 21.72
C GLU A 52 -22.85 14.84 21.78
N ASP A 53 -23.37 15.37 22.89
CA ASP A 53 -23.52 16.80 23.16
C ASP A 53 -22.19 17.53 23.48
N PRO A 54 -22.05 18.82 23.12
CA PRO A 54 -20.99 19.67 23.63
C PRO A 54 -21.05 19.78 25.18
N PRO A 55 -19.91 19.88 25.90
CA PRO A 55 -19.90 19.94 27.37
C PRO A 55 -20.37 21.30 27.88
N ASN A 56 -21.68 21.53 27.88
CA ASN A 56 -22.31 22.82 28.12
C ASN A 56 -23.58 22.79 29.00
N GLY A 57 -24.04 21.62 29.46
CA GLY A 57 -25.27 21.49 30.26
C GLY A 57 -26.56 21.27 29.46
N ILE A 58 -26.48 21.08 28.14
CA ILE A 58 -27.62 21.19 27.22
C ILE A 58 -27.62 20.01 26.24
N ASP A 59 -28.80 19.40 26.11
CA ASP A 59 -29.19 18.51 25.01
C ASP A 59 -29.30 19.35 23.71
N ASP A 60 -28.21 19.37 22.94
CA ASP A 60 -28.01 20.20 21.75
C ASP A 60 -28.52 19.52 20.47
N ASP A 61 -28.74 18.20 20.51
CA ASP A 61 -29.07 17.39 19.35
C ASP A 61 -30.50 16.78 19.39
N GLY A 62 -31.13 16.77 20.57
CA GLY A 62 -32.55 16.54 20.80
C GLY A 62 -32.93 15.08 21.06
N ASP A 63 -31.98 14.23 21.41
CA ASP A 63 -32.20 12.80 21.69
C ASP A 63 -32.72 12.53 23.13
N THR A 64 -32.75 13.57 23.98
CA THR A 64 -33.18 13.60 25.40
C THR A 64 -32.19 13.05 26.43
N LEU A 65 -30.97 12.71 26.01
CA LEU A 65 -29.84 12.45 26.88
C LEU A 65 -29.01 13.73 27.05
N ILE A 66 -28.18 13.75 28.10
CA ILE A 66 -27.17 14.79 28.30
C ILE A 66 -25.92 13.98 28.63
N ASP A 67 -25.19 13.59 27.61
CA ASP A 67 -24.03 12.70 27.63
C ASP A 67 -22.71 13.49 27.45
N GLU A 68 -22.58 14.57 28.22
CA GLU A 68 -21.42 15.46 28.18
C GLU A 68 -20.10 14.79 28.61
N ASP A 69 -19.38 14.21 27.65
CA ASP A 69 -18.06 13.65 27.92
C ASP A 69 -16.93 14.70 27.82
N ILE A 70 -16.41 15.10 28.98
CA ILE A 70 -15.22 15.94 29.07
C ILE A 70 -13.99 15.08 28.76
N CYS A 71 -13.62 14.97 27.48
CA CYS A 71 -12.36 14.34 27.04
C CYS A 71 -11.15 15.22 27.42
N ARG A 72 -10.78 15.25 28.70
CA ARG A 72 -9.58 15.95 29.21
C ARG A 72 -8.63 15.08 30.03
N LYS A 73 -8.75 13.75 29.97
CA LYS A 73 -7.90 12.87 30.76
C LYS A 73 -7.19 11.82 29.90
N ILE A 74 -5.86 11.89 29.89
CA ILE A 74 -4.95 10.83 29.47
C ILE A 74 -4.97 9.72 30.54
N ASP A 75 -6.15 9.21 30.89
CA ASP A 75 -6.28 8.19 31.95
C ASP A 75 -6.25 6.75 31.38
N LEU A 76 -6.54 6.58 30.09
CA LEU A 76 -6.44 5.32 29.38
C LEU A 76 -5.45 5.44 28.20
N GLY A 77 -4.48 4.54 28.16
CA GLY A 77 -3.54 4.41 27.04
C GLY A 77 -3.76 3.06 26.38
N VAL A 78 -3.93 3.05 25.05
CA VAL A 78 -3.87 1.80 24.29
C VAL A 78 -2.40 1.52 24.01
N PHE A 79 -1.90 0.41 24.55
CA PHE A 79 -0.52 -0.03 24.37
C PHE A 79 -0.45 -1.18 23.40
N LYS A 80 0.50 -1.11 22.47
CA LYS A 80 0.80 -2.19 21.54
C LYS A 80 2.29 -2.48 21.57
N PHE A 81 2.62 -3.76 21.69
CA PHE A 81 3.98 -4.27 21.62
C PHE A 81 4.14 -5.08 20.35
N GLU A 82 5.21 -4.82 19.62
CA GLU A 82 5.47 -5.44 18.33
C GLU A 82 6.94 -5.88 18.25
N LEU A 83 7.18 -7.13 17.88
CA LEU A 83 8.51 -7.64 17.62
C LEU A 83 8.56 -8.25 16.22
N ASN A 84 9.32 -7.62 15.33
CA ASN A 84 9.62 -8.11 13.99
C ASN A 84 10.99 -8.76 13.98
N VAL A 85 11.10 -9.99 13.49
CA VAL A 85 12.38 -10.71 13.36
C VAL A 85 12.54 -11.20 11.93
N ILE A 86 13.60 -10.76 11.27
CA ILE A 86 13.99 -11.19 9.92
C ILE A 86 15.34 -11.90 10.02
N LEU A 87 15.38 -13.14 9.55
CA LEU A 87 16.58 -13.97 9.50
C LEU A 87 16.84 -14.40 8.07
N SER A 88 18.04 -14.11 7.57
CA SER A 88 18.47 -14.48 6.22
C SER A 88 19.71 -15.36 6.27
N LEU A 89 19.70 -16.40 5.44
CA LEU A 89 20.78 -17.35 5.27
C LEU A 89 21.06 -17.47 3.77
N SER A 90 22.32 -17.21 3.38
CA SER A 90 22.75 -17.35 1.98
C SER A 90 23.81 -18.45 1.85
N ILE A 91 23.49 -19.52 1.13
CA ILE A 91 24.39 -20.65 0.86
C ILE A 91 24.49 -20.85 -0.64
N SER A 92 25.63 -20.51 -1.24
CA SER A 92 25.97 -20.90 -2.62
C SER A 92 24.88 -20.59 -3.67
N GLY A 93 24.27 -19.40 -3.61
CA GLY A 93 23.21 -18.97 -4.54
C GLY A 93 21.79 -19.40 -4.16
N LEU A 94 21.62 -20.10 -3.03
CA LEU A 94 20.35 -20.27 -2.33
C LEU A 94 20.23 -19.22 -1.22
N GLU A 95 19.17 -18.43 -1.25
CA GLU A 95 18.81 -17.47 -0.22
C GLU A 95 17.54 -17.95 0.48
N LEU A 96 17.63 -18.15 1.80
CA LEU A 96 16.49 -18.45 2.66
C LEU A 96 16.27 -17.28 3.59
N THR A 97 15.07 -16.72 3.61
CA THR A 97 14.67 -15.65 4.53
C THR A 97 13.45 -16.08 5.32
N SER A 98 13.50 -15.94 6.63
CA SER A 98 12.36 -16.10 7.53
C SER A 98 12.00 -14.75 8.11
N THR A 99 10.73 -14.37 7.98
CA THR A 99 10.17 -13.16 8.57
C THR A 99 9.13 -13.58 9.60
N SER A 100 9.24 -13.12 10.83
CA SER A 100 8.28 -13.39 11.90
C SER A 100 7.82 -12.07 12.52
N VAL A 101 6.52 -11.92 12.72
CA VAL A 101 5.92 -10.80 13.47
C VAL A 101 5.25 -11.36 14.71
N LEU A 102 5.59 -10.80 15.87
CA LEU A 102 5.06 -11.18 17.16
C LEU A 102 4.41 -9.99 17.86
N THR A 103 3.32 -10.26 18.57
CA THR A 103 2.62 -9.32 19.44
C THR A 103 2.37 -9.96 20.81
N PHE A 104 1.57 -9.32 21.66
CA PHE A 104 1.10 -9.92 22.91
C PHE A 104 0.26 -11.20 22.71
N LYS A 105 -0.37 -11.38 21.54
CA LYS A 105 -1.14 -12.61 21.22
C LYS A 105 -0.24 -13.77 20.78
N GLY A 106 1.05 -13.52 20.50
CA GLY A 106 2.01 -14.52 20.06
C GLY A 106 2.53 -14.24 18.65
N ILE A 107 2.83 -15.29 17.88
CA ILE A 107 3.25 -15.16 16.48
C ILE A 107 2.00 -14.95 15.64
N GLU A 108 1.88 -13.80 15.00
CA GLU A 108 0.74 -13.45 14.13
C GLU A 108 1.09 -13.60 12.66
N TYR A 109 2.36 -13.54 12.30
CA TYR A 109 2.78 -13.73 10.93
C TYR A 109 4.11 -14.46 10.89
N GLN A 110 4.20 -15.45 10.02
CA GLN A 110 5.46 -16.09 9.69
C GLN A 110 5.54 -16.38 8.19
N ALA A 111 6.54 -15.80 7.54
CA ALA A 111 6.84 -16.07 6.15
C ALA A 111 8.20 -16.73 5.98
N PHE A 112 8.27 -17.67 5.04
CA PHE A 112 9.51 -18.29 4.58
C PHE A 112 9.65 -18.01 3.09
N THR A 113 10.71 -17.31 2.72
CA THR A 113 11.09 -17.08 1.33
C THR A 113 12.33 -17.90 1.02
N ALA A 114 12.28 -18.73 -0.01
CA ALA A 114 13.43 -19.42 -0.57
C ALA A 114 13.64 -18.93 -2.00
N SER A 115 14.84 -18.47 -2.35
CA SER A 115 15.20 -18.12 -3.72
C SER A 115 16.48 -18.84 -4.12
N ALA A 116 16.49 -19.42 -5.32
CA ALA A 116 17.66 -20.10 -5.87
C ALA A 116 17.86 -19.70 -7.33
N THR A 117 19.10 -19.40 -7.69
CA THR A 117 19.49 -19.15 -9.08
C THR A 117 20.29 -20.34 -9.61
N LEU A 118 19.74 -21.04 -10.61
CA LEU A 118 20.35 -22.19 -11.28
C LEU A 118 20.69 -21.82 -12.72
N GLY A 119 21.92 -21.32 -12.94
CA GLY A 119 22.33 -20.80 -14.24
C GLY A 119 21.54 -19.53 -14.60
N ALA A 120 20.73 -19.61 -15.66
CA ALA A 120 19.85 -18.51 -16.07
C ALA A 120 18.42 -18.62 -15.48
N LEU A 121 18.10 -19.74 -14.82
CA LEU A 121 16.80 -19.96 -14.19
C LEU A 121 16.79 -19.37 -12.78
N THR A 122 15.78 -18.58 -12.46
CA THR A 122 15.52 -18.13 -11.09
C THR A 122 14.25 -18.77 -10.57
N LEU A 123 14.35 -19.36 -9.38
CA LEU A 123 13.24 -19.92 -8.63
C LEU A 123 13.07 -19.11 -7.35
N LYS A 124 11.83 -18.77 -7.01
CA LYS A 124 11.50 -18.20 -5.70
C LYS A 124 10.21 -18.83 -5.19
N ASN A 125 10.19 -19.19 -3.92
CA ASN A 125 9.02 -19.72 -3.24
C ASN A 125 8.79 -18.92 -1.96
N ILE A 126 7.53 -18.57 -1.70
CA ILE A 126 7.12 -17.88 -0.48
C ILE A 126 6.01 -18.71 0.15
N LEU A 127 6.16 -19.04 1.43
CA LEU A 127 5.12 -19.65 2.24
C LEU A 127 4.76 -18.68 3.35
N VAL A 128 3.47 -18.38 3.51
CA VAL A 128 2.98 -17.47 4.54
C VAL A 128 2.02 -18.20 5.45
N PHE A 129 2.32 -18.13 6.74
CA PHE A 129 1.53 -18.62 7.82
C PHE A 129 1.01 -17.43 8.62
N ALA A 130 -0.31 -17.39 8.82
CA ALA A 130 -1.00 -16.30 9.52
C ALA A 130 -2.34 -16.80 10.09
N PRO A 131 -2.89 -16.16 11.12
CA PRO A 131 -4.21 -16.49 11.66
C PRO A 131 -5.30 -16.15 10.63
N SER A 132 -5.06 -15.15 9.79
CA SER A 132 -6.01 -14.60 8.83
C SER A 132 -5.41 -14.25 7.47
N ILE A 133 -6.31 -14.05 6.51
CA ILE A 133 -6.04 -13.47 5.19
C ILE A 133 -7.18 -12.54 4.80
N THR A 134 -6.84 -11.37 4.28
CA THR A 134 -7.76 -10.40 3.69
C THR A 134 -7.32 -10.12 2.26
N GLU A 135 -8.19 -10.42 1.31
CA GLU A 135 -7.97 -10.19 -0.12
C GLU A 135 -8.58 -8.84 -0.49
N ILE A 136 -7.73 -7.91 -0.93
CA ILE A 136 -8.10 -6.57 -1.35
C ILE A 136 -7.95 -6.49 -2.87
N GLU A 137 -9.06 -6.38 -3.58
CA GLU A 137 -9.09 -6.21 -5.03
C GLU A 137 -8.86 -4.75 -5.40
N PHE A 138 -8.07 -4.56 -6.46
CA PHE A 138 -7.81 -3.25 -7.03
C PHE A 138 -8.83 -2.96 -8.13
N VAL A 139 -9.91 -2.30 -7.75
CA VAL A 139 -11.01 -1.99 -8.67
C VAL A 139 -10.77 -0.63 -9.32
N ARG A 140 -10.91 -0.57 -10.64
CA ARG A 140 -10.95 0.70 -11.38
C ARG A 140 -12.37 0.94 -11.84
N THR A 141 -12.99 2.00 -11.34
CA THR A 141 -14.36 2.34 -11.77
C THR A 141 -14.34 3.02 -13.13
N SER A 142 -15.29 2.65 -13.99
CA SER A 142 -15.51 3.18 -15.34
C SER A 142 -15.61 4.71 -15.43
N ASP A 143 -15.98 5.37 -14.33
CA ASP A 143 -16.39 6.78 -14.36
C ASP A 143 -15.23 7.75 -14.13
N LEU A 144 -14.15 7.30 -13.48
CA LEU A 144 -13.08 8.19 -13.00
C LEU A 144 -11.65 7.67 -13.26
N ALA A 145 -11.49 6.40 -13.67
CA ALA A 145 -10.18 5.76 -13.83
C ALA A 145 -9.28 5.84 -12.56
N HIS A 146 -9.86 6.09 -11.39
CA HIS A 146 -9.18 6.03 -10.09
C HIS A 146 -9.09 4.58 -9.61
N LEU A 147 -8.00 4.29 -8.90
CA LEU A 147 -7.78 3.00 -8.25
C LEU A 147 -8.53 2.99 -6.92
N ARG A 148 -9.35 1.97 -6.67
CA ARG A 148 -10.06 1.75 -5.41
C ARG A 148 -9.60 0.45 -4.77
N TYR A 149 -9.52 0.46 -3.45
CA TYR A 149 -9.14 -0.69 -2.65
C TYR A 149 -10.42 -1.27 -2.07
N CYS A 150 -10.76 -2.47 -2.51
CA CYS A 150 -12.01 -3.13 -2.20
C CYS A 150 -11.73 -4.44 -1.46
N VAL A 151 -12.20 -4.58 -0.22
CA VAL A 151 -12.11 -5.87 0.47
C VAL A 151 -13.05 -6.84 -0.24
N ARG A 152 -12.47 -7.83 -0.94
CA ARG A 152 -13.23 -8.88 -1.61
C ARG A 152 -13.62 -9.97 -0.63
N ARG A 153 -12.68 -10.29 0.27
CA ARG A 153 -12.82 -11.38 1.22
C ARG A 153 -11.92 -11.18 2.42
N ALA A 154 -12.39 -11.67 3.57
CA ALA A 154 -11.64 -11.83 4.79
C ALA A 154 -11.91 -13.23 5.37
N ALA A 155 -10.92 -13.84 5.99
CA ALA A 155 -11.06 -15.08 6.72
C ALA A 155 -10.08 -15.12 7.91
N PRO A 156 -10.45 -15.72 9.06
CA PRO A 156 -11.70 -16.43 9.33
C PRO A 156 -12.87 -15.53 9.78
N GLY A 157 -12.59 -14.31 10.19
CA GLY A 157 -13.59 -13.29 10.52
C GLY A 157 -13.83 -12.31 9.37
N ASP A 158 -14.50 -11.21 9.68
CA ASP A 158 -14.71 -10.09 8.77
C ASP A 158 -13.82 -8.92 9.19
N VAL A 159 -13.40 -8.07 8.25
CA VAL A 159 -12.80 -6.77 8.61
C VAL A 159 -13.96 -5.86 9.03
N THR A 160 -13.94 -5.31 10.25
CA THR A 160 -15.02 -4.43 10.72
C THR A 160 -15.13 -3.17 9.84
N PRO A 161 -16.33 -2.60 9.63
CA PRO A 161 -16.51 -1.37 8.85
C PRO A 161 -15.57 -0.25 9.29
N PRO A 162 -15.17 0.66 8.37
CA PRO A 162 -15.80 0.99 7.08
C PRO A 162 -15.24 0.25 5.84
N PHE A 163 -14.58 -0.90 5.99
CA PHE A 163 -13.80 -1.51 4.89
C PHE A 163 -14.54 -2.51 3.99
N ARG A 164 -15.73 -2.98 4.40
CA ARG A 164 -16.38 -4.14 3.79
C ARG A 164 -17.08 -3.85 2.46
N ASP A 165 -17.64 -2.66 2.30
CA ASP A 165 -18.37 -2.30 1.09
C ASP A 165 -17.48 -1.37 0.24
N CYS A 166 -17.60 -1.45 -1.10
CA CYS A 166 -16.96 -0.49 -2.02
C CYS A 166 -17.80 0.80 -2.34
N PRO A 167 -18.68 1.36 -1.48
CA PRO A 167 -19.60 2.40 -1.90
C PRO A 167 -18.97 3.79 -1.82
N LEU A 168 -17.89 3.98 -1.04
CA LEU A 168 -17.30 5.29 -0.87
C LEU A 168 -16.28 5.58 -1.99
N PRO A 169 -16.41 6.74 -2.68
CA PRO A 169 -15.42 7.19 -3.65
C PRO A 169 -14.04 7.45 -3.00
N ASP A 170 -14.00 7.64 -1.68
CA ASP A 170 -12.80 7.76 -0.85
C ASP A 170 -12.56 6.45 -0.11
N SER A 171 -11.72 5.57 -0.65
CA SER A 171 -11.38 4.33 0.04
C SER A 171 -10.47 4.63 1.23
N TYR A 172 -11.03 4.83 2.43
CA TYR A 172 -10.29 4.99 3.70
C TYR A 172 -9.15 3.98 3.84
N LEU A 173 -9.38 2.74 3.39
CA LEU A 173 -8.38 1.67 3.33
C LEU A 173 -7.15 2.04 2.48
N TYR A 174 -7.33 2.66 1.32
CA TYR A 174 -6.23 3.15 0.49
C TYR A 174 -5.36 4.14 1.26
N TRP A 175 -5.99 5.09 1.98
CA TRP A 175 -5.26 6.09 2.75
C TRP A 175 -4.43 5.48 3.89
N LEU A 176 -4.95 4.43 4.53
CA LEU A 176 -4.23 3.69 5.58
C LEU A 176 -3.12 2.79 5.03
N LEU A 177 -3.29 2.24 3.82
CA LEU A 177 -2.34 1.27 3.26
C LEU A 177 -1.22 1.92 2.44
N GLU A 178 -1.51 2.95 1.68
CA GLU A 178 -0.57 3.53 0.71
C GLU A 178 0.19 4.75 1.24
N ASP A 179 0.04 5.07 2.54
CA ASP A 179 0.76 6.16 3.21
C ASP A 179 0.76 7.48 2.40
N VAL A 180 -0.42 7.82 1.88
CA VAL A 180 -0.64 9.00 1.01
C VAL A 180 -0.72 10.31 1.82
N GLY A 181 -0.10 10.29 3.01
CA GLY A 181 0.25 11.46 3.82
C GLY A 181 -0.86 12.02 4.71
N PHE A 182 -2.05 11.41 4.76
CA PHE A 182 -3.12 11.84 5.69
C PHE A 182 -2.94 11.28 7.10
N TYR A 183 -2.39 10.09 7.24
CA TYR A 183 -2.16 9.46 8.54
C TYR A 183 -0.68 9.14 8.70
N HIS A 184 -0.14 9.39 9.89
CA HIS A 184 1.19 8.90 10.23
C HIS A 184 1.18 7.35 10.22
N PRO A 185 2.23 6.67 9.72
CA PRO A 185 2.29 5.20 9.68
C PRO A 185 1.98 4.52 11.01
N THR A 186 2.42 5.09 12.14
CA THR A 186 2.08 4.57 13.48
C THR A 186 0.58 4.60 13.76
N VAL A 187 -0.09 5.71 13.42
CA VAL A 187 -1.54 5.85 13.62
C VAL A 187 -2.29 4.93 12.68
N ALA A 188 -1.85 4.83 11.42
CA ALA A 188 -2.43 3.91 10.45
C ALA A 188 -2.30 2.44 10.90
N ASN A 189 -1.13 2.04 11.42
CA ASN A 189 -0.90 0.69 11.93
C ASN A 189 -1.78 0.36 13.16
N LEU A 190 -2.01 1.33 14.05
CA LEU A 190 -2.93 1.17 15.17
C LEU A 190 -4.39 1.01 14.69
N ALA A 191 -4.82 1.86 13.74
CA ALA A 191 -6.16 1.81 13.18
C ALA A 191 -6.42 0.47 12.46
N LEU A 192 -5.44 -0.02 11.70
CA LEU A 192 -5.51 -1.33 11.06
C LEU A 192 -5.54 -2.46 12.10
N ALA A 193 -4.68 -2.42 13.12
CA ALA A 193 -4.71 -3.41 14.18
C ALA A 193 -6.09 -3.49 14.86
N GLN A 194 -6.68 -2.34 15.21
CA GLN A 194 -8.03 -2.28 15.80
C GLN A 194 -9.10 -2.87 14.86
N ALA A 195 -9.06 -2.52 13.58
CA ALA A 195 -10.06 -3.00 12.60
C ALA A 195 -9.98 -4.51 12.32
N PHE A 196 -8.78 -5.08 12.34
CA PHE A 196 -8.57 -6.51 12.12
C PHE A 196 -8.81 -7.32 13.41
N ASP A 197 -8.44 -6.77 14.58
CA ASP A 197 -8.69 -7.42 15.86
C ASP A 197 -10.17 -7.42 16.24
N GLY A 198 -10.87 -6.29 16.08
CA GLY A 198 -12.32 -6.20 16.30
C GLY A 198 -13.15 -7.13 15.42
N GLY A 199 -12.58 -7.53 14.28
CA GLY A 199 -13.13 -8.54 13.37
C GLY A 199 -12.91 -9.99 13.76
N GLY A 200 -12.19 -10.25 14.86
CA GLY A 200 -11.75 -11.58 15.29
C GLY A 200 -10.72 -12.20 14.34
N MET A 201 -10.02 -11.40 13.52
CA MET A 201 -9.07 -11.93 12.54
C MET A 201 -7.78 -12.47 13.19
N LEU A 202 -7.47 -12.04 14.42
CA LEU A 202 -6.27 -12.44 15.15
C LEU A 202 -6.50 -13.61 16.11
N ASP A 203 -7.74 -14.08 16.27
CA ASP A 203 -8.08 -15.08 17.30
C ASP A 203 -7.91 -16.54 16.85
N ALA A 204 -7.61 -16.75 15.57
CA ALA A 204 -7.42 -18.08 15.01
C ALA A 204 -5.97 -18.55 15.08
N ASP A 205 -5.76 -19.87 14.99
CA ASP A 205 -4.44 -20.45 14.95
C ASP A 205 -3.67 -20.08 13.67
N LEU A 206 -2.35 -20.01 13.79
CA LEU A 206 -1.46 -19.82 12.65
C LEU A 206 -1.59 -20.99 11.66
N THR A 207 -2.10 -20.72 10.46
CA THR A 207 -2.26 -21.72 9.40
C THR A 207 -1.56 -21.28 8.13
N LEU A 208 -1.23 -22.22 7.22
CA LEU A 208 -0.73 -21.85 5.90
C LEU A 208 -1.84 -21.10 5.16
N ARG A 209 -1.64 -19.79 4.95
CA ARG A 209 -2.59 -18.89 4.29
C ARG A 209 -2.25 -18.64 2.84
N LYS A 210 -0.97 -18.59 2.48
CA LYS A 210 -0.54 -18.36 1.10
C LYS A 210 0.73 -19.14 0.76
N SER A 211 0.79 -19.62 -0.48
CA SER A 211 2.00 -20.13 -1.11
C SER A 211 2.16 -19.44 -2.47
N ILE A 212 3.35 -18.94 -2.75
CA ILE A 212 3.70 -18.31 -4.02
C ILE A 212 4.91 -19.05 -4.60
N PHE A 213 4.88 -19.33 -5.89
CA PHE A 213 5.97 -19.94 -6.63
C PHE A 213 6.25 -19.12 -7.89
N ASP A 214 7.43 -18.53 -7.91
CA ASP A 214 7.98 -17.74 -9.00
C ASP A 214 9.02 -18.56 -9.75
N LEU A 215 8.85 -18.63 -11.06
CA LEU A 215 9.79 -19.22 -12.00
C LEU A 215 10.10 -18.20 -13.08
N THR A 216 11.36 -17.81 -13.22
CA THR A 216 11.80 -16.89 -14.28
C THR A 216 12.87 -17.53 -15.14
N LEU A 217 12.68 -17.51 -16.45
CA LEU A 217 13.56 -18.14 -17.44
C LEU A 217 13.75 -17.24 -18.67
N PRO A 218 14.99 -16.81 -18.99
CA PRO A 218 15.27 -16.14 -20.25
C PRO A 218 15.45 -17.17 -21.39
N ILE A 219 14.72 -16.98 -22.50
CA ILE A 219 14.83 -17.80 -23.71
C ILE A 219 14.88 -16.87 -24.92
N GLY A 220 15.96 -16.94 -25.72
CA GLY A 220 16.03 -16.27 -27.02
C GLY A 220 15.86 -14.74 -26.97
N GLY A 221 16.31 -14.08 -25.90
CA GLY A 221 16.15 -12.63 -25.70
C GLY A 221 14.80 -12.20 -25.13
N LEU A 222 13.91 -13.15 -24.83
CA LEU A 222 12.68 -12.94 -24.07
C LEU A 222 12.85 -13.46 -22.65
N LEU A 223 12.21 -12.80 -21.69
CA LEU A 223 12.09 -13.22 -20.30
C LEU A 223 10.69 -13.77 -20.08
N PHE A 224 10.60 -15.05 -19.75
CA PHE A 224 9.36 -15.70 -19.34
C PHE A 224 9.33 -15.76 -17.81
N SER A 225 8.23 -15.36 -17.20
CA SER A 225 8.01 -15.50 -15.76
C SER A 225 6.66 -16.13 -15.50
N LEU A 226 6.61 -17.11 -14.60
CA LEU A 226 5.38 -17.70 -14.07
C LEU A 226 5.32 -17.39 -12.58
N HIS A 227 4.30 -16.65 -12.17
CA HIS A 227 3.98 -16.37 -10.77
C HIS A 227 2.74 -17.20 -10.39
N ALA A 228 2.94 -18.39 -9.83
CA ALA A 228 1.86 -19.25 -9.38
C ALA A 228 1.53 -18.99 -7.90
N MET A 229 0.25 -18.99 -7.57
CA MET A 229 -0.27 -18.65 -6.25
C MET A 229 -1.26 -19.71 -5.79
N ALA A 230 -1.22 -20.04 -4.50
CA ALA A 230 -2.26 -20.79 -3.83
C ALA A 230 -2.60 -20.12 -2.50
N ALA A 231 -3.87 -19.79 -2.26
CA ALA A 231 -4.31 -19.22 -0.99
C ALA A 231 -5.31 -20.13 -0.29
N ASN A 232 -5.23 -20.19 1.04
CA ASN A 232 -6.17 -20.89 1.90
C ASN A 232 -7.10 -19.87 2.58
N VAL A 233 -8.28 -19.74 2.01
CA VAL A 233 -9.33 -18.83 2.50
C VAL A 233 -10.36 -19.52 3.40
N GLY A 234 -10.06 -20.75 3.82
CA GLY A 234 -10.92 -21.53 4.70
C GLY A 234 -10.89 -21.02 6.14
N THR A 235 -12.03 -21.12 6.83
CA THR A 235 -12.17 -20.70 8.23
C THR A 235 -11.91 -21.86 9.21
N ALA A 236 -12.70 -22.93 9.12
CA ALA A 236 -12.58 -24.13 9.97
C ALA A 236 -11.93 -25.32 9.24
N SER A 237 -12.05 -25.38 7.91
CA SER A 237 -11.43 -26.40 7.05
C SER A 237 -10.66 -25.72 5.93
N PRO A 238 -9.48 -26.23 5.52
CA PRO A 238 -8.70 -25.60 4.46
C PRO A 238 -9.50 -25.51 3.15
N GLU A 239 -9.54 -24.31 2.57
CA GLU A 239 -10.14 -24.05 1.26
C GLU A 239 -9.08 -23.44 0.36
N PHE A 240 -8.39 -24.30 -0.41
CA PHE A 240 -7.33 -23.87 -1.29
C PHE A 240 -7.85 -23.43 -2.65
N ARG A 241 -7.45 -22.23 -3.04
CA ARG A 241 -7.65 -21.65 -4.37
C ARG A 241 -6.32 -21.45 -5.03
N MET A 242 -6.30 -21.49 -6.36
CA MET A 242 -5.08 -21.37 -7.12
C MET A 242 -5.27 -20.39 -8.26
N GLY A 243 -4.19 -19.71 -8.60
CA GLY A 243 -4.11 -18.85 -9.76
C GLY A 243 -2.67 -18.72 -10.20
N PHE A 244 -2.45 -18.17 -11.39
CA PHE A 244 -1.11 -17.81 -11.82
C PHE A 244 -1.13 -16.59 -12.73
N VAL A 245 0.03 -15.95 -12.81
CA VAL A 245 0.31 -14.88 -13.76
C VAL A 245 1.42 -15.35 -14.67
N LEU A 246 1.14 -15.41 -15.96
CA LEU A 246 2.15 -15.62 -16.98
C LEU A 246 2.63 -14.26 -17.47
N THR A 247 3.91 -13.98 -17.32
CA THR A 247 4.55 -12.78 -17.87
C THR A 247 5.49 -13.16 -19.00
N VAL A 248 5.40 -12.45 -20.12
CA VAL A 248 6.38 -12.51 -21.20
C VAL A 248 6.89 -11.10 -21.45
N GLU A 249 8.19 -10.89 -21.30
CA GLU A 249 8.84 -9.60 -21.53
C GLU A 249 9.94 -9.72 -22.58
N GLY A 250 10.00 -8.78 -23.51
CA GLY A 250 11.06 -8.67 -24.49
C GLY A 250 11.60 -7.25 -24.54
N GLN A 251 12.91 -7.11 -24.67
CA GLN A 251 13.57 -5.81 -24.84
C GLN A 251 14.31 -5.77 -26.17
N THR A 252 14.09 -4.72 -26.95
CA THR A 252 14.85 -4.48 -28.18
C THR A 252 16.25 -3.93 -27.87
N VAL A 253 17.15 -3.98 -28.85
CA VAL A 253 18.48 -3.35 -28.74
C VAL A 253 18.39 -1.83 -28.50
N SER A 254 17.29 -1.19 -28.92
CA SER A 254 17.05 0.25 -28.69
C SER A 254 16.51 0.57 -27.28
N GLY A 255 16.29 -0.45 -26.43
CA GLY A 255 15.80 -0.30 -25.07
C GLY A 255 14.27 -0.25 -24.92
N LEU A 256 13.51 -0.41 -26.02
CA LEU A 256 12.05 -0.55 -25.99
C LEU A 256 11.70 -1.89 -25.32
N THR A 257 10.90 -1.85 -24.28
CA THR A 257 10.42 -3.04 -23.58
C THR A 257 8.94 -3.26 -23.88
N VAL A 258 8.59 -4.47 -24.28
CA VAL A 258 7.20 -4.93 -24.41
C VAL A 258 7.00 -6.07 -23.43
N ARG A 259 6.01 -5.93 -22.55
CA ARG A 259 5.64 -6.93 -21.55
C ARG A 259 4.17 -7.25 -21.68
N SER A 260 3.81 -8.52 -21.69
CA SER A 260 2.45 -8.99 -21.51
C SER A 260 2.33 -9.74 -20.19
N GLU A 261 1.20 -9.59 -19.52
CA GLU A 261 0.80 -10.36 -18.35
C GLU A 261 -0.58 -10.98 -18.60
N THR A 262 -0.72 -12.28 -18.38
CA THR A 262 -2.00 -12.99 -18.41
C THR A 262 -2.28 -13.58 -17.05
N TRP A 263 -3.40 -13.21 -16.46
CA TRP A 263 -3.83 -13.62 -15.13
C TRP A 263 -4.90 -14.71 -15.26
N VAL A 264 -4.68 -15.87 -14.67
CA VAL A 264 -5.58 -17.05 -14.74
C VAL A 264 -5.88 -17.53 -13.33
N GLY A 265 -7.15 -17.60 -12.94
CA GLY A 265 -7.54 -17.89 -11.55
C GLY A 265 -7.02 -16.85 -10.54
N ALA A 266 -6.61 -15.69 -11.02
CA ALA A 266 -6.04 -14.61 -10.23
C ALA A 266 -6.42 -13.25 -10.80
N ARG A 267 -6.35 -12.21 -9.95
CA ARG A 267 -6.58 -10.81 -10.30
C ARG A 267 -5.57 -9.90 -9.63
N GLN A 268 -5.45 -8.67 -10.12
CA GLN A 268 -4.61 -7.69 -9.45
C GLN A 268 -5.23 -7.26 -8.12
N GLY A 269 -4.40 -7.28 -7.09
CA GLY A 269 -4.81 -6.92 -5.75
C GLY A 269 -3.65 -7.02 -4.77
N LEU A 270 -4.00 -6.79 -3.52
CA LEU A 270 -3.15 -6.89 -2.35
C LEU A 270 -3.74 -7.94 -1.41
N GLU A 271 -2.88 -8.76 -0.83
CA GLU A 271 -3.27 -9.63 0.28
C GLU A 271 -2.66 -9.11 1.56
N CYS A 272 -3.50 -8.98 2.57
CA CYS A 272 -3.11 -8.64 3.93
C CYS A 272 -3.25 -9.86 4.83
N PHE A 273 -2.29 -10.03 5.72
CA PHE A 273 -2.28 -11.07 6.75
C PHE A 273 -2.27 -10.40 8.12
N ALA A 274 -2.81 -11.08 9.14
CA ALA A 274 -2.86 -10.56 10.51
C ALA A 274 -3.42 -9.13 10.58
N GLU A 275 -2.60 -8.14 10.95
CA GLU A 275 -2.98 -6.73 11.12
C GLU A 275 -2.72 -5.88 9.87
N CYS A 276 -2.39 -6.50 8.73
CA CYS A 276 -2.19 -5.82 7.44
C CYS A 276 -1.07 -4.76 7.51
N LYS A 277 0.00 -5.04 8.27
CA LYS A 277 1.20 -4.18 8.34
C LYS A 277 2.03 -4.23 7.06
N PRO A 278 2.95 -3.28 6.84
CA PRO A 278 3.84 -3.30 5.67
C PRO A 278 4.57 -4.63 5.43
N LEU A 279 5.02 -5.34 6.48
CA LEU A 279 5.65 -6.66 6.36
C LEU A 279 4.66 -7.82 6.14
N GLU A 280 3.39 -7.60 6.43
CA GLU A 280 2.29 -8.56 6.34
C GLU A 280 1.43 -8.30 5.09
N ARG A 281 1.97 -7.54 4.13
CA ARG A 281 1.33 -7.17 2.86
C ARG A 281 2.03 -7.89 1.72
N LEU A 282 1.26 -8.53 0.85
CA LEU A 282 1.75 -9.12 -0.40
C LEU A 282 1.08 -8.48 -1.61
N TYR A 283 1.88 -7.76 -2.40
CA TYR A 283 1.49 -7.20 -3.68
C TYR A 283 1.84 -8.18 -4.82
N GLY A 284 1.21 -9.36 -4.80
CA GLY A 284 1.39 -10.42 -5.82
C GLY A 284 0.12 -10.73 -6.62
N GLY A 285 -1.01 -10.14 -6.22
CA GLY A 285 -2.34 -10.50 -6.70
C GLY A 285 -3.09 -11.44 -5.78
N ILE A 286 -4.39 -11.46 -5.99
CA ILE A 286 -5.35 -12.28 -5.24
C ILE A 286 -5.76 -13.48 -6.10
N VAL A 287 -6.08 -14.60 -5.46
CA VAL A 287 -6.68 -15.75 -6.15
C VAL A 287 -8.20 -15.64 -6.15
N ILE A 288 -8.84 -16.21 -7.15
CA ILE A 288 -10.31 -16.20 -7.25
C ILE A 288 -10.87 -17.63 -7.29
N ASP A 289 -12.20 -17.74 -7.22
CA ASP A 289 -12.93 -19.00 -7.24
C ASP A 289 -12.70 -19.82 -8.52
N GLU A 290 -12.71 -19.15 -9.67
CA GLU A 290 -12.69 -19.80 -10.98
C GLU A 290 -11.29 -19.84 -11.56
N PHE A 291 -10.82 -21.02 -11.97
CA PHE A 291 -9.55 -21.18 -12.67
C PHE A 291 -9.68 -20.90 -14.17
N THR A 292 -10.04 -19.67 -14.51
CA THR A 292 -10.23 -19.17 -15.88
C THR A 292 -9.35 -17.92 -16.08
N PRO A 293 -8.96 -17.57 -17.32
CA PRO A 293 -8.30 -16.28 -17.55
C PRO A 293 -9.19 -15.15 -17.05
N GLN A 294 -8.64 -14.10 -16.45
CA GLN A 294 -9.41 -13.02 -15.83
C GLN A 294 -9.02 -11.67 -16.41
N GLU A 295 -7.72 -11.40 -16.42
CA GLU A 295 -7.14 -10.15 -16.88
C GLU A 295 -5.98 -10.41 -17.84
N GLU A 296 -5.85 -9.54 -18.83
CA GLU A 296 -4.64 -9.43 -19.63
C GLU A 296 -4.13 -7.99 -19.56
N LYS A 297 -2.81 -7.81 -19.50
CA LYS A 297 -2.18 -6.49 -19.47
C LYS A 297 -1.03 -6.45 -20.46
N ILE A 298 -0.96 -5.35 -21.19
CA ILE A 298 0.13 -5.09 -22.12
C ILE A 298 0.80 -3.79 -21.72
N PHE A 299 2.11 -3.85 -21.54
CA PHE A 299 2.96 -2.72 -21.23
C PHE A 299 3.94 -2.49 -22.36
N ILE A 300 4.03 -1.25 -22.80
CA ILE A 300 5.06 -0.75 -23.70
C ILE A 300 5.84 0.30 -22.92
N ARG A 301 7.15 0.17 -22.79
CA ARG A 301 7.98 1.10 -22.02
C ARG A 301 9.16 1.58 -22.84
N ASN A 302 9.57 2.82 -22.61
CA ASN A 302 10.75 3.44 -23.23
C ASN A 302 10.65 3.61 -24.75
N LEU A 303 9.44 3.79 -25.29
CA LEU A 303 9.27 4.10 -26.72
C LEU A 303 9.70 5.54 -26.99
N LYS A 304 10.84 5.73 -27.66
CA LYS A 304 11.36 7.07 -27.98
C LYS A 304 10.89 7.56 -29.34
N ILE A 305 10.15 8.66 -29.37
CA ILE A 305 9.70 9.34 -30.60
C ILE A 305 10.04 10.82 -30.48
N TRP A 306 10.86 11.34 -31.40
CA TRP A 306 11.25 12.76 -31.45
C TRP A 306 11.75 13.36 -30.11
N GLY A 307 12.52 12.58 -29.35
CA GLY A 307 13.07 13.01 -28.05
C GLY A 307 12.10 12.90 -26.86
N ILE A 308 10.86 12.50 -27.10
CA ILE A 308 9.86 12.18 -26.07
C ILE A 308 9.91 10.68 -25.80
N THR A 309 9.89 10.30 -24.53
CA THR A 309 9.77 8.91 -24.09
C THR A 309 8.31 8.62 -23.79
N LEU A 310 7.76 7.58 -24.41
CA LEU A 310 6.39 7.14 -24.24
C LEU A 310 6.36 5.79 -23.51
N HIS A 311 5.40 5.67 -22.61
CA HIS A 311 4.99 4.43 -21.98
C HIS A 311 3.50 4.25 -22.23
N ALA A 312 3.06 3.01 -22.42
CA ALA A 312 1.66 2.66 -22.53
C ALA A 312 1.36 1.43 -21.68
N ARG A 313 0.19 1.42 -21.07
CA ARG A 313 -0.38 0.30 -20.32
C ARG A 313 -1.81 0.11 -20.80
N ALA A 314 -2.11 -1.04 -21.35
CA ALA A 314 -3.47 -1.46 -21.68
C ALA A 314 -3.88 -2.59 -20.75
N GLU A 315 -5.08 -2.49 -20.18
CA GLU A 315 -5.70 -3.52 -19.35
C GLU A 315 -6.97 -4.03 -20.02
N PHE A 316 -7.11 -5.35 -20.03
CA PHE A 316 -8.19 -6.09 -20.67
C PHE A 316 -8.82 -7.02 -19.62
N GLN A 317 -10.14 -7.05 -19.55
CA GLN A 317 -10.89 -8.00 -18.73
C GLN A 317 -11.54 -9.01 -19.67
N LEU A 318 -11.18 -10.29 -19.51
CA LEU A 318 -11.49 -11.31 -20.52
C LEU A 318 -12.88 -11.95 -20.33
N PHE A 319 -13.47 -11.88 -19.12
CA PHE A 319 -14.75 -12.49 -18.80
C PHE A 319 -15.66 -11.60 -17.95
N GLU A 320 -16.97 -11.79 -18.14
CA GLU A 320 -18.07 -10.99 -17.56
C GLU A 320 -18.34 -11.27 -16.08
N GLN A 321 -17.32 -11.34 -15.23
CA GLN A 321 -17.60 -11.35 -13.79
C GLN A 321 -17.85 -9.91 -13.33
N PRO A 322 -19.04 -9.57 -12.79
CA PRO A 322 -19.29 -8.28 -12.13
C PRO A 322 -18.13 -7.95 -11.19
N ASP A 323 -17.54 -6.77 -11.36
CA ASP A 323 -16.69 -6.21 -10.32
C ASP A 323 -17.52 -6.00 -9.04
N LEU A 324 -16.85 -5.77 -7.90
CA LEU A 324 -17.52 -5.55 -6.62
C LEU A 324 -18.41 -4.30 -6.60
N THR A 325 -18.35 -3.45 -7.64
CA THR A 325 -19.20 -2.26 -7.79
C THR A 325 -20.41 -2.47 -8.70
N GLY A 326 -20.57 -3.67 -9.26
CA GLY A 326 -21.62 -4.00 -10.23
C GLY A 326 -21.48 -3.27 -11.57
N LYS A 327 -20.35 -2.57 -11.81
CA LYS A 327 -20.07 -1.83 -13.03
C LYS A 327 -18.97 -2.53 -13.81
N ASN A 328 -19.38 -3.24 -14.84
CA ASN A 328 -18.47 -3.99 -15.68
C ASN A 328 -17.87 -3.14 -16.81
N CYS A 329 -16.59 -3.41 -17.11
CA CYS A 329 -16.02 -3.14 -18.43
C CYS A 329 -16.42 -4.21 -19.48
N SER A 330 -17.35 -5.13 -19.13
CA SER A 330 -17.60 -6.43 -19.76
C SER A 330 -18.04 -6.38 -21.22
N THR A 331 -18.57 -5.25 -21.70
CA THR A 331 -18.97 -5.13 -23.12
C THR A 331 -17.82 -4.71 -24.04
N GLN A 332 -16.64 -4.38 -23.50
CA GLN A 332 -15.54 -3.81 -24.28
C GLN A 332 -14.21 -4.49 -23.95
N VAL A 333 -13.41 -4.68 -25.00
CA VAL A 333 -12.14 -5.42 -24.93
C VAL A 333 -11.11 -4.68 -24.06
N ILE A 334 -11.07 -3.34 -24.10
CA ILE A 334 -10.12 -2.52 -23.33
C ILE A 334 -10.84 -1.86 -22.17
N CYS A 335 -10.37 -2.12 -20.95
CA CYS A 335 -10.90 -1.56 -19.69
C CYS A 335 -10.21 -0.24 -19.32
N LEU A 336 -8.89 -0.19 -19.55
CA LEU A 336 -8.07 0.99 -19.33
C LEU A 336 -6.99 1.05 -20.40
N LEU A 337 -6.77 2.23 -20.97
CA LEU A 337 -5.53 2.57 -21.67
C LEU A 337 -4.90 3.80 -21.02
N GLU A 338 -3.75 3.59 -20.40
CA GLU A 338 -2.92 4.65 -19.84
C GLU A 338 -1.74 4.91 -20.78
N ILE A 339 -1.57 6.14 -21.21
CA ILE A 339 -0.45 6.59 -22.03
C ILE A 339 0.29 7.67 -21.26
N ASN A 340 1.57 7.44 -21.02
CA ASN A 340 2.44 8.34 -20.30
C ASN A 340 3.53 8.87 -21.24
N ALA A 341 3.71 10.17 -21.28
CA ALA A 341 4.65 10.87 -22.16
C ALA A 341 5.58 11.76 -21.33
N ILE A 342 6.88 11.51 -21.44
CA ILE A 342 7.92 12.19 -20.69
C ILE A 342 8.85 12.90 -21.67
N GLY A 343 9.01 14.20 -21.50
CA GLY A 343 9.89 15.05 -22.30
C GLY A 343 10.60 16.09 -21.45
N GLN A 344 11.68 16.64 -21.99
CA GLN A 344 12.46 17.68 -21.32
C GLN A 344 12.69 18.85 -22.28
N ILE A 345 12.37 20.05 -21.82
CA ILE A 345 12.56 21.28 -22.58
C ILE A 345 13.85 21.96 -22.12
N GLN A 346 14.81 22.05 -23.04
CA GLN A 346 16.07 22.76 -22.87
C GLN A 346 15.94 24.21 -23.38
N PRO A 347 16.70 25.19 -22.81
CA PRO A 347 17.76 25.02 -21.80
C PRO A 347 17.26 25.11 -20.34
N ILE A 348 15.98 25.38 -20.11
CA ILE A 348 15.42 25.65 -18.77
C ILE A 348 15.26 24.40 -17.89
N ASN A 349 15.70 23.23 -18.38
CA ASN A 349 15.63 21.97 -17.65
C ASN A 349 14.21 21.63 -17.13
N LEU A 350 13.18 22.02 -17.87
CA LEU A 350 11.78 21.76 -17.53
C LEU A 350 11.41 20.35 -17.99
N THR A 351 11.08 19.48 -17.04
CA THR A 351 10.57 18.14 -17.32
C THR A 351 9.05 18.19 -17.39
N LEU A 352 8.49 17.63 -18.44
CA LEU A 352 7.07 17.43 -18.64
C LEU A 352 6.78 15.94 -18.56
N ASN A 353 5.82 15.56 -17.71
CA ASN A 353 5.35 14.19 -17.59
C ASN A 353 3.82 14.22 -17.69
N ASN A 354 3.27 13.78 -18.82
CA ASN A 354 1.84 13.77 -19.07
C ASN A 354 1.29 12.35 -19.10
N THR A 355 0.26 12.08 -18.31
CA THR A 355 -0.44 10.79 -18.26
C THR A 355 -1.88 10.99 -18.71
N LEU A 356 -2.25 10.39 -19.84
CA LEU A 356 -3.62 10.31 -20.33
C LEU A 356 -4.20 8.95 -19.97
N ARG A 357 -5.37 8.93 -19.33
CA ARG A 357 -6.15 7.72 -19.04
C ARG A 357 -7.44 7.72 -19.86
N LEU A 358 -7.61 6.66 -20.62
CA LEU A 358 -8.80 6.38 -21.40
C LEU A 358 -9.56 5.23 -20.76
N GLY A 359 -10.87 5.39 -20.61
CA GLY A 359 -11.75 4.38 -20.04
C GLY A 359 -12.25 3.37 -21.08
N PRO A 360 -13.28 2.59 -20.71
CA PRO A 360 -13.96 1.70 -21.64
C PRO A 360 -14.49 2.48 -22.85
N GLY A 361 -14.08 2.08 -24.06
CA GLY A 361 -14.50 2.72 -25.31
C GLY A 361 -13.52 3.78 -25.81
N LEU A 362 -12.35 3.87 -25.17
CA LEU A 362 -11.28 4.82 -25.46
C LEU A 362 -11.71 6.28 -25.28
N ASP A 363 -12.74 6.51 -24.47
CA ASP A 363 -13.12 7.85 -24.09
C ASP A 363 -12.12 8.41 -23.07
N ALA A 364 -11.71 9.66 -23.27
CA ALA A 364 -10.75 10.27 -22.39
C ALA A 364 -11.43 10.60 -21.07
N LYS A 365 -10.99 9.96 -19.98
CA LYS A 365 -11.59 10.14 -18.65
C LYS A 365 -10.82 11.13 -17.80
N PHE A 366 -9.50 11.10 -17.92
CA PHE A 366 -8.64 11.84 -17.02
C PHE A 366 -7.28 12.07 -17.69
N ASN A 367 -6.72 13.25 -17.52
CA ASN A 367 -5.35 13.53 -17.89
C ASN A 367 -4.65 14.26 -16.75
N VAL A 368 -3.40 13.91 -16.51
CA VAL A 368 -2.53 14.55 -15.52
C VAL A 368 -1.29 15.05 -16.22
N LEU A 369 -0.97 16.32 -16.01
CA LEU A 369 0.33 16.87 -16.40
C LEU A 369 1.11 17.23 -15.14
N THR A 370 2.27 16.61 -14.98
CA THR A 370 3.28 17.02 -14.01
C THR A 370 4.36 17.83 -14.71
N THR A 371 4.62 19.03 -14.19
CA THR A 371 5.68 19.90 -14.67
C THR A 371 6.70 20.13 -13.56
N THR A 372 7.95 19.79 -13.81
CA THR A 372 9.02 19.91 -12.81
C THR A 372 10.15 20.79 -13.33
N VAL A 373 10.52 21.81 -12.55
CA VAL A 373 11.69 22.66 -12.79
C VAL A 373 12.65 22.50 -11.63
N LYS A 374 13.93 22.23 -11.90
CA LYS A 374 14.99 22.14 -10.89
C LYS A 374 16.15 23.06 -11.25
N ILE A 375 16.53 23.92 -10.30
CA ILE A 375 17.65 24.85 -10.39
C ILE A 375 18.48 24.75 -9.11
N GLY A 376 19.67 24.15 -9.21
CA GLY A 376 20.50 23.86 -8.03
C GLY A 376 19.77 22.94 -7.05
N ASP A 377 19.68 23.39 -5.80
CA ASP A 377 19.04 22.67 -4.69
C ASP A 377 17.53 22.94 -4.59
N VAL A 378 16.99 23.84 -5.43
CA VAL A 378 15.56 24.18 -5.44
C VAL A 378 14.86 23.43 -6.57
N ALA A 379 13.73 22.80 -6.27
CA ALA A 379 12.82 22.25 -7.26
C ALA A 379 11.38 22.72 -7.01
N VAL A 380 10.64 22.89 -8.09
CA VAL A 380 9.19 23.15 -8.06
C VAL A 380 8.53 22.17 -9.00
N GLU A 381 7.52 21.48 -8.49
CA GLU A 381 6.68 20.55 -9.20
C GLU A 381 5.23 21.00 -9.11
N ALA A 382 4.55 21.06 -10.25
CA ALA A 382 3.13 21.38 -10.33
C ALA A 382 2.38 20.24 -11.03
N PHE A 383 1.27 19.84 -10.42
CA PHE A 383 0.38 18.80 -10.91
C PHE A 383 -0.91 19.45 -11.39
N TRP A 384 -1.24 19.18 -12.65
CA TRP A 384 -2.42 19.68 -13.30
C TRP A 384 -3.33 18.52 -13.65
N GLU A 385 -4.59 18.62 -13.26
CA GLU A 385 -5.62 17.64 -13.58
C GLU A 385 -6.56 18.20 -14.64
N PHE A 386 -6.88 17.35 -15.60
CA PHE A 386 -7.75 17.68 -16.70
C PHE A 386 -8.93 16.70 -16.67
N TYR A 387 -10.14 17.26 -16.63
CA TYR A 387 -11.38 16.49 -16.67
C TYR A 387 -12.22 16.91 -17.89
N PRO A 388 -12.76 15.95 -18.66
CA PRO A 388 -13.76 16.28 -19.67
C PRO A 388 -15.04 16.77 -18.98
N ASP A 389 -15.66 17.81 -19.50
CA ASP A 389 -16.99 18.23 -19.10
C ASP A 389 -18.08 17.49 -19.92
N SER A 390 -19.34 17.78 -19.63
CA SER A 390 -20.50 17.17 -20.30
C SER A 390 -20.61 17.52 -21.79
N ILE A 391 -19.88 18.53 -22.29
CA ILE A 391 -19.82 18.91 -23.70
C ILE A 391 -18.51 18.47 -24.38
N GLY A 392 -17.65 17.74 -23.66
CA GLY A 392 -16.35 17.24 -24.14
C GLY A 392 -15.21 18.25 -24.10
N ALA A 393 -15.41 19.44 -23.51
CA ALA A 393 -14.35 20.40 -23.28
C ALA A 393 -13.56 20.03 -22.02
N TRP A 394 -12.25 20.30 -22.02
CA TRP A 394 -11.39 19.97 -20.87
C TRP A 394 -11.38 21.11 -19.86
N LYS A 395 -11.79 20.81 -18.63
CA LYS A 395 -11.56 21.66 -17.46
C LYS A 395 -10.17 21.36 -16.91
N VAL A 396 -9.39 22.41 -16.68
CA VAL A 396 -8.02 22.34 -16.17
C VAL A 396 -7.98 22.86 -14.76
N TYR A 397 -7.40 22.09 -13.85
CA TYR A 397 -7.20 22.48 -12.47
C TYR A 397 -5.74 22.29 -12.07
N LEU A 398 -5.19 23.23 -11.32
CA LEU A 398 -3.96 22.98 -10.56
C LEU A 398 -4.36 22.17 -9.34
N ALA A 399 -3.95 20.90 -9.29
CA ALA A 399 -4.31 19.98 -8.20
C ALA A 399 -3.31 20.02 -7.06
N GLN A 400 -2.02 20.18 -7.37
CA GLN A 400 -0.97 20.20 -6.35
C GLN A 400 0.23 21.03 -6.81
N LEU A 401 0.87 21.69 -5.84
CA LEU A 401 2.13 22.40 -5.99
C LEU A 401 3.09 21.93 -4.90
N VAL A 402 4.26 21.43 -5.30
CA VAL A 402 5.32 21.01 -4.39
C VAL A 402 6.56 21.85 -4.64
N GLY A 403 6.96 22.63 -3.65
CA GLY A 403 8.26 23.28 -3.62
C GLY A 403 9.21 22.51 -2.72
N SER A 404 10.45 22.29 -3.15
CA SER A 404 11.48 21.69 -2.30
C SER A 404 12.80 22.44 -2.38
N PHE A 405 13.52 22.44 -1.26
CA PHE A 405 14.86 22.96 -1.10
C PHE A 405 15.70 21.89 -0.38
N ASP A 406 16.71 21.36 -1.07
CA ASP A 406 17.44 20.16 -0.67
C ASP A 406 18.98 20.38 -0.62
N PRO A 407 19.48 21.32 0.19
CA PRO A 407 20.91 21.46 0.41
C PRO A 407 21.48 20.26 1.23
N PRO A 408 22.81 20.08 1.27
CA PRO A 408 23.41 19.01 2.07
C PRO A 408 23.01 19.07 3.56
N GLY A 409 22.38 18.00 4.06
CA GLY A 409 22.03 17.82 5.48
C GLY A 409 20.69 18.41 5.92
N LEU A 410 19.97 19.11 5.03
CA LEU A 410 18.67 19.71 5.31
C LEU A 410 17.78 19.57 4.08
N HIS A 411 16.56 19.10 4.27
CA HIS A 411 15.52 19.06 3.26
C HIS A 411 14.30 19.82 3.76
N VAL A 412 13.79 20.74 2.96
CA VAL A 412 12.54 21.45 3.23
C VAL A 412 11.61 21.24 2.06
N GLN A 413 10.39 20.80 2.33
CA GLN A 413 9.35 20.60 1.34
C GLN A 413 8.07 21.32 1.79
N SER A 414 7.44 22.03 0.85
CA SER A 414 6.11 22.62 1.00
C SER A 414 5.22 22.03 -0.09
N GLU A 415 4.13 21.39 0.32
CA GLU A 415 3.18 20.73 -0.57
C GLU A 415 1.80 21.31 -0.34
N ILE A 416 1.26 22.00 -1.34
CA ILE A 416 -0.08 22.57 -1.33
C ILE A 416 -0.95 21.73 -2.26
N LYS A 417 -1.99 21.11 -1.73
CA LYS A 417 -3.05 20.44 -2.49
C LYS A 417 -4.27 21.34 -2.57
N PHE A 418 -4.77 21.53 -3.78
CA PHE A 418 -5.95 22.33 -4.08
C PHE A 418 -7.18 21.45 -4.17
N CYS A 419 -8.35 22.07 -3.98
CA CYS A 419 -9.63 21.39 -4.16
C CYS A 419 -9.94 21.27 -5.65
N THR A 420 -9.86 20.07 -6.20
CA THR A 420 -10.13 19.75 -7.61
C THR A 420 -11.07 18.56 -7.75
N GLY A 421 -11.80 18.50 -8.87
CA GLY A 421 -12.62 17.33 -9.21
C GLY A 421 -13.57 16.89 -8.10
N ILE A 422 -13.31 15.71 -7.54
CA ILE A 422 -14.13 15.08 -6.49
C ILE A 422 -13.91 15.75 -5.11
N SER A 423 -12.69 16.23 -4.85
CA SER A 423 -12.35 16.90 -3.58
C SER A 423 -13.01 18.28 -3.43
N LEU A 424 -13.60 18.82 -4.49
CA LEU A 424 -14.46 20.03 -4.42
C LEU A 424 -15.62 19.86 -3.43
N ALA A 425 -16.14 18.64 -3.26
CA ALA A 425 -17.22 18.38 -2.30
C ALA A 425 -16.75 18.45 -0.84
N LEU A 426 -15.44 18.23 -0.58
CA LEU A 426 -14.84 18.25 0.75
C LEU A 426 -14.41 19.67 1.18
N CYS A 427 -14.42 20.62 0.25
CA CYS A 427 -14.01 21.99 0.50
C CYS A 427 -15.23 22.90 0.60
N SER A 428 -15.65 23.23 1.83
CA SER A 428 -16.87 24.02 2.05
C SER A 428 -16.71 25.51 1.71
N THR A 429 -15.49 26.08 1.81
CA THR A 429 -15.24 27.51 1.52
C THR A 429 -13.81 27.87 1.06
N GLU A 430 -12.79 27.05 1.35
CA GLU A 430 -11.40 27.32 0.94
C GLU A 430 -11.02 26.55 -0.35
N ASN A 431 -10.19 27.14 -1.22
CA ASN A 431 -9.71 26.49 -2.45
C ASN A 431 -8.52 25.54 -2.22
N ILE A 432 -8.03 25.45 -0.98
CA ILE A 432 -6.87 24.64 -0.59
C ILE A 432 -7.38 23.54 0.33
N LEU A 433 -7.19 22.30 -0.09
CA LEU A 433 -7.58 21.13 0.68
C LEU A 433 -6.59 20.88 1.81
N LYS A 434 -5.29 21.01 1.52
CA LYS A 434 -4.23 20.64 2.45
C LYS A 434 -2.95 21.38 2.14
N HIS A 435 -2.25 21.84 3.18
CA HIS A 435 -0.86 22.27 3.08
C HIS A 435 0.00 21.45 4.03
N THR A 436 1.06 20.84 3.49
CA THR A 436 2.02 20.05 4.25
C THR A 436 3.38 20.72 4.19
N LEU A 437 3.96 20.96 5.36
CA LEU A 437 5.33 21.40 5.50
C LEU A 437 6.14 20.26 6.08
N THR A 438 7.18 19.83 5.37
CA THR A 438 8.09 18.78 5.81
C THR A 438 9.49 19.37 5.94
N LEU A 439 10.11 19.14 7.08
CA LEU A 439 11.48 19.47 7.39
C LEU A 439 12.22 18.19 7.75
N THR A 440 13.19 17.79 6.94
CA THR A 440 14.08 16.67 7.26
C THR A 440 15.47 17.20 7.54
N ILE A 441 16.09 16.75 8.63
CA ILE A 441 17.47 17.09 8.99
C ILE A 441 18.29 15.80 9.06
N ALA A 442 19.52 15.84 8.55
CA ALA A 442 20.47 14.74 8.64
C ALA A 442 21.79 15.27 9.16
N MET A 443 22.19 14.82 10.35
CA MET A 443 23.41 15.27 11.04
C MET A 443 24.15 14.06 11.60
N GLY A 444 25.20 13.62 10.90
CA GLY A 444 25.95 12.43 11.27
C GLY A 444 25.05 11.19 11.28
N ASP A 445 24.95 10.55 12.44
CA ASP A 445 24.14 9.34 12.62
C ASP A 445 22.67 9.61 13.02
N PHE A 446 22.28 10.88 13.13
CA PHE A 446 20.91 11.29 13.40
C PHE A 446 20.19 11.74 12.12
N ARG A 447 18.95 11.28 11.97
CA ARG A 447 17.98 11.81 11.02
C ARG A 447 16.69 12.17 11.75
N GLY A 448 16.22 13.39 11.55
CA GLY A 448 14.94 13.86 12.08
C GLY A 448 14.00 14.28 10.95
N GLU A 449 12.71 14.07 11.13
CA GLU A 449 11.66 14.63 10.28
C GLU A 449 10.62 15.34 11.14
N LEU A 450 10.25 16.55 10.76
CA LEU A 450 9.09 17.26 11.29
C LEU A 450 8.14 17.46 10.12
N ARG A 451 6.92 16.95 10.24
CA ARG A 451 5.85 17.21 9.29
C ARG A 451 4.72 17.95 9.98
N VAL A 452 4.21 19.00 9.35
CA VAL A 452 3.08 19.79 9.82
C VAL A 452 2.04 19.85 8.72
N ILE A 453 0.80 19.50 9.06
CA ILE A 453 -0.33 19.41 8.14
C ILE A 453 -1.39 20.43 8.57
N PHE A 454 -1.84 21.22 7.61
CA PHE A 454 -2.93 22.19 7.72
C PHE A 454 -4.06 21.81 6.76
N LEU A 455 -5.31 21.97 7.19
CA LEU A 455 -6.51 21.86 6.33
C LEU A 455 -6.86 23.25 5.77
N GLY A 456 -5.96 23.77 4.94
CA GLY A 456 -5.99 25.13 4.42
C GLY A 456 -4.57 25.57 4.08
N LEU A 457 -4.36 26.86 3.76
CA LEU A 457 -3.00 27.33 3.44
C LEU A 457 -2.10 27.39 4.69
N ILE A 458 -2.52 28.08 5.75
CA ILE A 458 -1.78 28.17 7.02
C ILE A 458 -2.75 28.14 8.22
N LYS A 459 -4.06 28.20 7.96
CA LYS A 459 -5.10 28.10 8.98
C LYS A 459 -5.45 26.63 9.20
N ASP A 460 -6.08 26.36 10.33
CA ASP A 460 -6.63 25.05 10.67
C ASP A 460 -5.53 23.96 10.72
N PHE A 461 -4.66 24.09 11.72
CA PHE A 461 -3.73 23.03 12.10
C PHE A 461 -4.50 21.73 12.26
N HIS A 462 -4.03 20.67 11.64
CA HIS A 462 -4.68 19.36 11.71
C HIS A 462 -3.83 18.39 12.53
N GLN A 463 -2.58 18.24 12.12
CA GLN A 463 -1.65 17.30 12.74
C GLN A 463 -0.21 17.76 12.53
N ALA A 464 0.64 17.48 13.51
CA ALA A 464 2.09 17.48 13.33
C ALA A 464 2.63 16.14 13.78
N TRP A 465 3.72 15.70 13.16
CA TRP A 465 4.49 14.60 13.71
C TRP A 465 5.98 14.87 13.64
N VAL A 466 6.68 14.29 14.62
CA VAL A 466 8.11 14.42 14.83
C VAL A 466 8.70 13.02 14.88
N ASP A 467 9.51 12.70 13.88
CA ASP A 467 10.22 11.44 13.77
C ASP A 467 11.72 11.66 14.00
N GLY A 468 12.33 10.72 14.71
CA GLY A 468 13.75 10.70 15.00
C GLY A 468 14.31 9.30 14.79
N ILE A 469 15.45 9.22 14.11
CA ILE A 469 16.19 7.98 13.87
C ILE A 469 17.64 8.23 14.28
N TRP A 470 18.16 7.44 15.21
CA TRP A 470 19.56 7.48 15.66
C TRP A 470 20.24 6.16 15.36
N ARG A 471 21.37 6.21 14.65
CA ARG A 471 22.19 5.03 14.39
C ARG A 471 23.39 4.99 15.32
N ILE A 472 23.58 3.88 16.01
CA ILE A 472 24.71 3.65 16.91
C ILE A 472 25.29 2.28 16.56
N GLY A 473 26.19 2.27 15.56
CA GLY A 473 26.74 1.03 15.01
C GLY A 473 25.65 0.14 14.39
N PRO A 474 25.45 -1.11 14.86
CA PRO A 474 24.41 -2.00 14.36
C PRO A 474 23.00 -1.72 14.90
N VAL A 475 22.87 -0.79 15.85
CA VAL A 475 21.60 -0.46 16.50
C VAL A 475 21.02 0.82 15.88
N GLU A 476 19.73 0.80 15.56
CA GLU A 476 18.94 1.95 15.14
C GLU A 476 17.83 2.17 16.17
N LEU A 477 17.77 3.37 16.76
CA LEU A 477 16.71 3.79 17.65
C LEU A 477 15.75 4.66 16.84
N THR A 478 14.46 4.41 16.94
CA THR A 478 13.42 5.22 16.30
C THR A 478 12.50 5.81 17.35
N SER A 479 12.04 7.03 17.12
CA SER A 479 10.98 7.65 17.90
C SER A 479 10.05 8.39 16.97
N SER A 480 8.75 8.26 17.18
CA SER A 480 7.73 9.03 16.49
C SER A 480 6.76 9.60 17.50
N ALA A 481 6.44 10.89 17.36
CA ALA A 481 5.42 11.55 18.15
C ALA A 481 4.43 12.22 17.20
N VAL A 482 3.14 11.94 17.40
CA VAL A 482 2.06 12.43 16.56
C VAL A 482 1.14 13.30 17.43
N LEU A 483 0.96 14.54 17.02
CA LEU A 483 0.24 15.59 17.72
C LEU A 483 -0.95 16.04 16.86
N THR A 484 -2.14 16.09 17.43
CA THR A 484 -3.33 16.70 16.83
C THR A 484 -3.66 18.00 17.55
N VAL A 485 -4.71 18.71 17.12
CA VAL A 485 -5.14 19.99 17.71
C VAL A 485 -5.31 19.91 19.23
N GLU A 486 -5.82 18.78 19.71
CA GLU A 486 -6.34 18.66 21.07
C GLU A 486 -5.49 17.77 21.98
N TYR A 487 -4.67 16.85 21.43
CA TYR A 487 -3.92 15.88 22.23
C TYR A 487 -2.73 15.24 21.48
N ILE A 488 -1.93 14.44 22.21
CA ILE A 488 -0.93 13.55 21.63
C ILE A 488 -1.68 12.31 21.11
N SER A 489 -1.82 12.21 19.79
CA SER A 489 -2.56 11.12 19.14
C SER A 489 -1.81 9.78 19.22
N ALA A 490 -0.49 9.79 19.04
CA ALA A 490 0.32 8.59 19.18
C ALA A 490 1.79 8.88 19.56
N LEU A 491 2.41 7.93 20.25
CA LEU A 491 3.85 7.85 20.48
C LEU A 491 4.33 6.46 20.09
N ALA A 492 5.40 6.37 19.31
CA ALA A 492 6.09 5.12 19.04
C ALA A 492 7.57 5.23 19.38
N LEU A 493 8.10 4.19 20.00
CA LEU A 493 9.52 4.03 20.27
C LEU A 493 9.96 2.67 19.74
N GLY A 494 10.99 2.67 18.91
CA GLY A 494 11.50 1.46 18.29
C GLY A 494 12.99 1.27 18.53
N VAL A 495 13.40 0.01 18.64
CA VAL A 495 14.81 -0.39 18.63
C VAL A 495 14.98 -1.48 17.58
N GLN A 496 15.75 -1.19 16.54
CA GLN A 496 16.17 -2.16 15.54
C GLN A 496 17.64 -2.53 15.75
N VAL A 497 17.96 -3.82 15.75
CA VAL A 497 19.33 -4.34 15.78
C VAL A 497 19.59 -5.13 14.53
N ARG A 498 20.69 -4.85 13.83
CA ARG A 498 21.17 -5.60 12.66
C ARG A 498 22.38 -6.44 13.05
N PHE A 499 22.46 -7.68 12.59
CA PHE A 499 23.58 -8.58 12.89
C PHE A 499 23.95 -9.46 11.70
#